data_AF-A0A6L8EP25-F1
#
_entry.id   AF-A0A6L8EP25-F1
#
_cell.length_a   1.000
_cell.length_b   1.000
_cell.length_c   1.000
_cell.angle_alpha   90.00
_cell.angle_beta   90.00
_cell.angle_gamma   90.00
#
_symmetry.space_group_name_H-M   'P 1'
#
loop_
_entity.id
_entity.type
_entity.pdbx_description
1 polymer ?
#
loop_
_entity_poly.entity_id
_entity_poly.type
_entity_poly.pdbx_seq_one_letter_code
_entity_poly.pdbx_strand_id
1 'polypeptide(L)'
;MFPASDYDIHISERPTREFPECYDIARDRLMQRTGFAVRKDLAARLGLKAVRQPDVSELQGSRESGRWGVYLVLEPVAAEEGNLQPLHLLSIHLKSGCTYQSVGGKKARENCRLLHGQVETLSGWINTRARLDQDFIIAGDFNRQLDQLSDEVWLLLESGGRSGMYVDLEKALQGIKHPRPYNPKYPFAIDHIVYNRALDGLVVEEETFFDVRADKYSDHLPLFTVFDLARSGGSED
;
A
#
# COMPACT_ATOMS: atom_id res chain seq x y z
N MET A 1 -6.57 -14.85 -11.97
CA MET A 1 -5.51 -15.57 -11.22
C MET A 1 -4.18 -15.29 -11.91
N PHE A 2 -3.03 -15.26 -11.21
CA PHE A 2 -1.72 -14.86 -11.76
C PHE A 2 -0.84 -16.10 -12.04
N PRO A 3 -0.73 -16.60 -13.29
CA PRO A 3 0.08 -17.77 -13.59
C PRO A 3 1.57 -17.47 -13.42
N ALA A 4 2.33 -18.39 -12.82
CA ALA A 4 3.77 -18.22 -12.62
C ALA A 4 4.58 -18.16 -13.93
N SER A 5 4.02 -18.60 -15.06
CA SER A 5 4.63 -18.39 -16.38
C SER A 5 4.70 -16.90 -16.72
N ASP A 6 3.65 -16.15 -16.42
CA ASP A 6 3.43 -14.79 -16.89
C ASP A 6 3.80 -13.75 -15.82
N TYR A 7 3.75 -14.15 -14.55
CA TYR A 7 3.99 -13.29 -13.40
C TYR A 7 5.16 -13.77 -12.54
N ASP A 8 5.91 -12.81 -12.03
CA ASP A 8 6.84 -13.00 -10.91
C ASP A 8 6.11 -12.61 -9.61
N ILE A 9 6.00 -13.56 -8.68
CA ILE A 9 5.11 -13.45 -7.50
C ILE A 9 5.93 -13.24 -6.23
N HIS A 10 5.68 -12.13 -5.55
CA HIS A 10 6.39 -11.72 -4.34
C HIS A 10 5.43 -11.63 -3.18
N ILE A 11 5.33 -12.68 -2.37
CA ILE A 11 4.46 -12.72 -1.19
C ILE A 11 5.30 -12.49 0.07
N SER A 12 4.71 -11.87 1.09
CA SER A 12 5.38 -11.69 2.38
C SER A 12 5.87 -13.02 2.94
N GLU A 13 7.07 -13.02 3.51
CA GLU A 13 7.75 -14.20 4.07
C GLU A 13 7.45 -14.43 5.55
N ARG A 14 6.56 -13.64 6.15
CA ARG A 14 6.24 -13.74 7.58
C ARG A 14 5.91 -15.18 8.00
N PRO A 15 6.31 -15.65 9.19
CA PRO A 15 6.02 -17.02 9.62
C PRO A 15 4.51 -17.32 9.59
N THR A 16 4.13 -18.49 9.09
CA THR A 16 2.74 -18.96 9.16
C THR A 16 2.36 -19.21 10.60
N ARG A 17 1.19 -18.71 11.00
CA ARG A 17 0.59 -18.99 12.30
C ARG A 17 -0.67 -19.80 12.10
N GLU A 18 -0.79 -20.88 12.88
CA GLU A 18 -2.04 -21.62 12.99
C GLU A 18 -3.03 -20.83 13.84
N PHE A 19 -4.26 -20.75 13.36
CA PHE A 19 -5.36 -20.11 14.06
C PHE A 19 -6.34 -21.18 14.52
N PRO A 20 -6.96 -21.02 15.70
CA PRO A 20 -8.07 -21.88 16.09
C PRO A 20 -9.23 -21.75 15.08
N GLU A 21 -10.07 -22.78 15.00
CA GLU A 21 -11.27 -22.79 14.15
C GLU A 21 -12.09 -21.51 14.34
N CYS A 22 -12.61 -20.98 13.24
CA CYS A 22 -13.43 -19.78 13.29
C CYS A 22 -14.79 -20.15 13.90
N TYR A 23 -15.22 -19.45 14.95
CA TYR A 23 -16.55 -19.62 15.55
C TYR A 23 -17.64 -19.78 14.47
N ASP A 24 -18.35 -20.91 14.52
CA ASP A 24 -19.53 -21.28 13.73
C ASP A 24 -19.38 -21.41 12.20
N ILE A 25 -18.16 -21.50 11.68
CA ILE A 25 -17.92 -21.91 10.29
C ILE A 25 -16.73 -22.86 10.26
N ALA A 26 -16.96 -24.11 9.83
CA ALA A 26 -15.94 -25.12 9.57
C ALA A 26 -15.05 -24.72 8.38
N ARG A 27 -14.30 -23.63 8.56
CA ARG A 27 -13.31 -23.11 7.62
C ARG A 27 -12.06 -22.77 8.40
N ASP A 28 -10.94 -23.31 7.93
CA ASP A 28 -9.63 -22.96 8.45
C ASP A 28 -9.39 -21.46 8.27
N ARG A 29 -8.95 -20.81 9.34
CA ARG A 29 -8.49 -19.43 9.28
C ARG A 29 -7.14 -19.42 8.58
N LEU A 30 -7.15 -19.07 7.30
CA LEU A 30 -5.93 -18.83 6.56
C LEU A 30 -5.40 -17.43 6.85
N MET A 31 -4.09 -17.36 7.05
CA MET A 31 -3.38 -16.14 7.28
C MET A 31 -3.34 -15.27 6.01
N GLN A 32 -3.92 -14.07 6.05
CA GLN A 32 -3.84 -13.12 4.93
C GLN A 32 -2.42 -12.55 4.80
N ARG A 33 -1.79 -12.73 3.64
CA ARG A 33 -0.48 -12.16 3.27
C ARG A 33 -0.67 -11.12 2.18
N THR A 34 0.21 -10.11 2.19
CA THR A 34 0.29 -9.10 1.13
C THR A 34 1.43 -9.43 0.18
N GLY A 35 1.46 -8.81 -1.00
CA GLY A 35 2.49 -9.05 -1.99
C GLY A 35 2.24 -8.38 -3.34
N PHE A 36 3.08 -8.74 -4.30
CA PHE A 36 3.01 -8.28 -5.67
C PHE A 36 2.91 -9.45 -6.65
N ALA A 37 2.24 -9.21 -7.77
CA ALA A 37 2.34 -10.01 -8.97
C ALA A 37 2.87 -9.12 -10.10
N VAL A 38 4.14 -9.29 -10.47
CA VAL A 38 4.81 -8.47 -11.49
C VAL A 38 4.69 -9.16 -12.84
N ARG A 39 4.07 -8.49 -13.80
CA ARG A 39 3.79 -9.07 -15.12
C ARG A 39 5.04 -9.00 -15.99
N LYS A 40 5.66 -10.15 -16.28
CA LYS A 40 7.05 -10.24 -16.79
C LYS A 40 7.24 -9.57 -18.15
N ASP A 41 6.34 -9.80 -19.10
CA ASP A 41 6.48 -9.21 -20.44
C ASP A 41 6.23 -7.70 -20.45
N LEU A 42 5.41 -7.17 -19.52
CA LEU A 42 5.25 -5.73 -19.35
C LEU A 42 6.50 -5.09 -18.75
N ALA A 43 7.07 -5.69 -17.70
CA ALA A 43 8.32 -5.21 -17.11
C ALA A 43 9.44 -5.19 -18.16
N ALA A 44 9.59 -6.27 -18.94
CA ALA A 44 10.56 -6.34 -20.02
C ALA A 44 10.33 -5.28 -21.12
N ARG A 45 9.07 -5.07 -21.55
CA ARG A 45 8.71 -4.04 -22.55
C ARG A 45 9.00 -2.61 -22.08
N LEU A 46 8.87 -2.36 -20.77
CA LEU A 46 9.19 -1.08 -20.16
C LEU A 46 10.68 -0.94 -19.80
N GLY A 47 11.50 -1.96 -20.06
CA GLY A 47 12.91 -1.95 -19.68
C GLY A 47 13.12 -1.92 -18.17
N LEU A 48 12.20 -2.51 -17.39
CA LEU A 48 12.22 -2.53 -15.93
C LEU A 48 12.52 -3.93 -15.40
N LYS A 49 13.24 -3.98 -14.28
CA LYS A 49 13.48 -5.19 -13.49
C LYS A 49 12.95 -4.98 -12.08
N ALA A 50 12.10 -5.88 -11.62
CA ALA A 50 11.70 -5.92 -10.21
C ALA A 50 12.79 -6.60 -9.37
N VAL A 51 13.22 -5.92 -8.31
CA VAL A 51 14.22 -6.40 -7.35
C VAL A 51 13.58 -6.50 -5.96
N ARG A 52 13.53 -7.71 -5.41
CA ARG A 52 13.01 -7.97 -4.07
C ARG A 52 13.96 -7.43 -3.02
N GLN A 53 13.42 -6.63 -2.11
CA GLN A 53 14.09 -6.17 -0.92
C GLN A 53 13.60 -6.98 0.29
N PRO A 54 14.31 -6.94 1.44
CA PRO A 54 13.79 -7.52 2.68
C PRO A 54 12.39 -7.00 3.00
N ASP A 55 11.52 -7.88 3.49
CA ASP A 55 10.21 -7.49 3.99
C ASP A 55 10.37 -6.42 5.08
N VAL A 56 9.45 -5.45 5.12
CA VAL A 56 9.36 -4.47 6.20
C VAL A 56 8.68 -5.15 7.39
N SER A 57 9.46 -5.98 8.07
CA SER A 57 9.01 -6.85 9.16
C SER A 57 8.64 -6.08 10.42
N GLU A 58 9.20 -4.88 10.60
CA GLU A 58 8.95 -3.96 11.70
C GLU A 58 7.48 -3.54 11.78
N LEU A 59 6.75 -3.60 10.65
CA LEU A 59 5.31 -3.37 10.62
C LEU A 59 4.53 -4.37 11.49
N GLN A 60 5.12 -5.48 11.95
CA GLN A 60 4.46 -6.35 12.94
C GLN A 60 4.25 -5.66 14.31
N GLY A 61 5.01 -4.61 14.60
CA GLY A 61 5.01 -3.92 15.88
C GLY A 61 5.37 -4.85 17.03
N SER A 62 4.64 -4.75 18.14
CA SER A 62 4.88 -5.56 19.35
C SER A 62 4.27 -6.96 19.31
N ARG A 63 3.66 -7.38 18.20
CA ARG A 63 3.03 -8.69 18.06
C ARG A 63 3.85 -9.58 17.15
N GLU A 64 4.37 -10.68 17.70
CA GLU A 64 5.00 -11.74 16.91
C GLU A 64 4.05 -12.25 15.81
N SER A 65 4.62 -12.54 14.63
CA SER A 65 3.90 -12.92 13.41
C SER A 65 2.81 -11.92 12.98
N GLY A 66 2.97 -10.64 13.32
CA GLY A 66 2.10 -9.55 12.87
C GLY A 66 2.20 -9.31 11.35
N ARG A 67 1.58 -8.24 10.86
CA ARG A 67 1.55 -7.94 9.42
C ARG A 67 2.88 -7.32 8.97
N TRP A 68 3.58 -7.97 8.05
CA TRP A 68 4.77 -7.44 7.38
C TRP A 68 4.38 -6.77 6.06
N GLY A 69 5.20 -5.82 5.60
CA GLY A 69 5.10 -5.26 4.25
C GLY A 69 6.05 -5.96 3.28
N VAL A 70 5.66 -6.07 2.01
CA VAL A 70 6.54 -6.58 0.94
C VAL A 70 7.11 -5.39 0.18
N TYR A 71 8.42 -5.36 -0.02
CA TYR A 71 9.12 -4.25 -0.63
C TYR A 71 9.84 -4.69 -1.91
N LEU A 72 9.51 -4.04 -3.03
CA LEU A 72 10.21 -4.19 -4.31
C LEU A 72 10.82 -2.84 -4.72
N VAL A 73 11.86 -2.89 -5.54
CA VAL A 73 12.35 -1.75 -6.31
C VAL A 73 12.21 -2.10 -7.79
N LEU A 74 11.60 -1.23 -8.58
CA LEU A 74 11.64 -1.31 -10.04
C LEU A 74 12.87 -0.53 -10.53
N GLU A 75 13.86 -1.24 -11.04
CA GLU A 75 15.11 -0.67 -11.56
C GLU A 75 15.09 -0.65 -13.10
N PRO A 76 15.50 0.44 -13.75
CA PRO A 76 15.73 0.47 -15.19
C PRO A 76 16.86 -0.50 -15.58
N VAL A 77 16.67 -1.25 -16.67
CA VAL A 77 17.62 -2.27 -17.16
C VAL A 77 18.70 -1.68 -18.07
N ALA A 78 18.44 -0.54 -18.72
CA ALA A 78 19.41 0.20 -19.51
C ALA A 78 19.26 1.69 -19.24
N ALA A 79 20.36 2.33 -18.83
CA ALA A 79 20.47 3.78 -18.74
C ALA A 79 20.71 4.35 -20.15
N GLU A 80 19.75 4.20 -21.06
CA GLU A 80 19.78 4.94 -22.33
C GLU A 80 18.69 6.01 -22.32
N GLU A 81 19.17 7.26 -22.25
CA GLU A 81 18.50 8.52 -22.58
C GLU A 81 17.03 8.63 -22.12
N GLY A 82 16.86 8.45 -20.81
CA GLY A 82 15.62 8.74 -20.09
C GLY A 82 15.87 8.53 -18.61
N ASN A 83 15.79 9.61 -17.84
CA ASN A 83 16.21 9.72 -16.43
C ASN A 83 15.24 8.98 -15.47
N LEU A 84 14.89 7.72 -15.76
CA LEU A 84 14.00 6.91 -14.93
C LEU A 84 14.73 6.58 -13.62
N GLN A 85 14.31 7.19 -12.52
CA GLN A 85 14.83 6.84 -11.20
C GLN A 85 14.26 5.48 -10.75
N PRO A 86 14.98 4.71 -9.93
CA PRO A 86 14.42 3.51 -9.32
C PRO A 86 13.14 3.83 -8.54
N LEU A 87 12.07 3.07 -8.80
CA LEU A 87 10.79 3.27 -8.13
C LEU A 87 10.60 2.26 -7.00
N HIS A 88 10.40 2.77 -5.78
CA HIS A 88 10.27 1.96 -4.58
C HIS A 88 8.80 1.60 -4.32
N LEU A 89 8.48 0.30 -4.31
CA LEU A 89 7.11 -0.19 -4.15
C LEU A 89 6.93 -0.93 -2.82
N LEU A 90 5.94 -0.54 -2.02
CA LEU A 90 5.62 -1.20 -0.76
C LEU A 90 4.17 -1.70 -0.76
N SER A 91 3.99 -3.01 -0.63
CA SER A 91 2.69 -3.64 -0.44
C SER A 91 2.44 -3.84 1.05
N ILE A 92 1.31 -3.34 1.57
CA ILE A 92 1.00 -3.40 3.01
C ILE A 92 -0.40 -3.95 3.29
N HIS A 93 -0.60 -4.41 4.52
CA HIS A 93 -1.92 -4.70 5.06
C HIS A 93 -1.93 -4.41 6.57
N LEU A 94 -2.44 -3.25 6.98
CA LEU A 94 -2.33 -2.73 8.35
C LEU A 94 -3.47 -3.20 9.27
N LYS A 95 -3.32 -3.00 10.57
CA LYS A 95 -4.21 -3.53 11.61
C LYS A 95 -5.65 -3.02 11.45
N SER A 96 -6.58 -3.98 11.30
CA SER A 96 -8.02 -3.73 11.28
C SER A 96 -8.63 -3.30 12.62
N GLY A 97 -9.84 -2.75 12.57
CA GLY A 97 -10.64 -2.41 13.76
C GLY A 97 -10.38 -1.03 14.35
N CYS A 98 -9.76 -0.14 13.59
CA CYS A 98 -9.60 1.29 13.90
C CYS A 98 -9.85 2.17 12.66
N THR A 99 -11.04 2.06 12.07
CA THR A 99 -11.33 2.60 10.74
C THR A 99 -11.42 4.13 10.67
N TYR A 100 -11.83 4.80 11.75
CA TYR A 100 -12.02 6.27 11.82
C TYR A 100 -11.87 6.83 13.25
N GLN A 101 -11.48 6.01 14.22
CA GLN A 101 -11.34 6.43 15.62
C GLN A 101 -9.99 7.11 15.86
N SER A 102 -9.86 7.92 16.90
CA SER A 102 -8.55 8.45 17.31
C SER A 102 -7.57 7.30 17.55
N VAL A 103 -6.38 7.41 16.95
CA VAL A 103 -5.32 6.41 17.03
C VAL A 103 -4.37 6.65 18.20
N GLY A 104 -4.39 7.87 18.76
CA GLY A 104 -3.51 8.31 19.84
C GLY A 104 -4.12 8.34 21.24
N GLY A 105 -3.25 8.44 22.25
CA GLY A 105 -3.62 8.75 23.63
C GLY A 105 -4.00 7.56 24.52
N LYS A 106 -4.10 7.83 25.83
CA LYS A 106 -4.33 6.81 26.88
C LYS A 106 -5.66 6.06 26.74
N LYS A 107 -6.64 6.63 26.02
CA LYS A 107 -7.98 6.08 25.83
C LYS A 107 -8.15 5.33 24.51
N ALA A 108 -7.13 5.30 23.65
CA ALA A 108 -7.21 4.57 22.38
C ALA A 108 -7.41 3.07 22.63
N ARG A 109 -8.34 2.48 21.87
CA ARG A 109 -8.56 1.03 21.88
C ARG A 109 -7.29 0.31 21.42
N GLU A 110 -7.14 -0.94 21.84
CA GLU A 110 -5.95 -1.73 21.51
C GLU A 110 -5.65 -1.77 20.00
N ASN A 111 -6.66 -2.03 19.16
CA ASN A 111 -6.50 -2.04 17.70
C ASN A 111 -5.95 -0.71 17.16
N CYS A 112 -6.42 0.41 17.70
CA CYS A 112 -5.97 1.75 17.32
C CYS A 112 -4.52 2.01 17.75
N ARG A 113 -4.13 1.58 18.95
CA ARG A 113 -2.74 1.69 19.42
C ARG A 113 -1.77 0.84 18.59
N LEU A 114 -2.19 -0.36 18.21
CA LEU A 114 -1.42 -1.22 17.30
C LEU A 114 -1.28 -0.58 15.93
N LEU A 115 -2.38 -0.08 15.35
CA LEU A 115 -2.36 0.64 14.07
C LEU A 115 -1.42 1.85 14.14
N HIS A 116 -1.51 2.67 15.19
CA HIS A 116 -0.60 3.80 15.40
C HIS A 116 0.88 3.38 15.36
N GLY A 117 1.25 2.29 16.03
CA GLY A 117 2.63 1.79 16.01
C GLY A 117 3.09 1.35 14.62
N GLN A 118 2.19 0.78 13.81
CA GLN A 118 2.48 0.44 12.42
C GLN A 118 2.63 1.68 11.55
N VAL A 119 1.78 2.69 11.75
CA VAL A 119 1.85 3.96 11.00
C VAL A 119 3.15 4.68 11.32
N GLU A 120 3.61 4.70 12.57
CA GLU A 120 4.93 5.25 12.93
C GLU A 120 6.08 4.55 12.20
N THR A 121 5.99 3.23 12.08
CA THR A 121 6.98 2.44 11.33
C THR A 121 6.92 2.77 9.84
N LEU A 122 5.71 2.90 9.28
CA LEU A 122 5.49 3.27 7.89
C LEU A 122 6.00 4.69 7.59
N SER A 123 5.72 5.67 8.47
CA SER A 123 6.28 7.02 8.39
C SER A 123 7.81 6.98 8.41
N GLY A 124 8.43 6.13 9.23
CA GLY A 124 9.89 5.93 9.21
C GLY A 124 10.42 5.45 7.85
N TRP A 125 9.71 4.53 7.20
CA TRP A 125 10.03 4.05 5.85
C TRP A 125 9.87 5.16 4.81
N ILE A 126 8.75 5.89 4.83
CA ILE A 126 8.47 7.06 3.98
C ILE A 126 9.56 8.11 4.12
N ASN A 127 9.86 8.50 5.36
CA ASN A 127 10.87 9.52 5.65
C ASN A 127 12.25 9.13 5.14
N THR A 128 12.56 7.83 5.14
CA THR A 128 13.84 7.35 4.61
C THR A 128 13.91 7.52 3.10
N ARG A 129 12.83 7.19 2.37
CA ARG A 129 12.78 7.40 0.91
C ARG A 129 12.81 8.90 0.57
N ALA A 130 12.00 9.71 1.26
CA ALA A 130 11.94 11.15 1.06
C ALA A 130 13.31 11.84 1.30
N ARG A 131 14.06 11.45 2.35
CA ARG A 131 15.41 12.00 2.59
C ARG A 131 16.43 11.61 1.52
N LEU A 132 16.23 10.49 0.86
CA LEU A 132 17.11 9.98 -0.19
C LEU A 132 16.67 10.43 -1.58
N ASP A 133 15.65 11.30 -1.67
CA ASP A 133 15.04 11.75 -2.93
C ASP A 133 14.61 10.58 -3.82
N GLN A 134 14.00 9.56 -3.18
CA GLN A 134 13.57 8.34 -3.83
C GLN A 134 12.06 8.33 -4.01
N ASP A 135 11.63 8.13 -5.26
CA ASP A 135 10.23 7.95 -5.59
C ASP A 135 9.67 6.65 -5.02
N PHE A 136 8.45 6.72 -4.48
CA PHE A 136 7.80 5.55 -3.90
C PHE A 136 6.29 5.52 -4.08
N ILE A 137 5.78 4.29 -4.12
CA ILE A 137 4.35 3.98 -4.07
C ILE A 137 4.12 2.95 -2.98
N ILE A 138 3.12 3.19 -2.14
CA ILE A 138 2.64 2.29 -1.09
C ILE A 138 1.21 1.91 -1.44
N ALA A 139 0.92 0.62 -1.55
CA ALA A 139 -0.41 0.13 -1.92
C ALA A 139 -0.88 -1.01 -1.02
N GLY A 140 -2.19 -1.04 -0.75
CA GLY A 140 -2.84 -2.15 -0.07
C GLY A 140 -3.90 -1.69 0.94
N ASP A 141 -4.25 -2.59 1.85
CA ASP A 141 -5.31 -2.34 2.83
C ASP A 141 -4.74 -1.67 4.09
N PHE A 142 -4.91 -0.35 4.18
CA PHE A 142 -4.54 0.44 5.36
C PHE A 142 -5.49 0.20 6.54
N ASN A 143 -6.64 -0.46 6.32
CA ASN A 143 -7.70 -0.68 7.28
C ASN A 143 -8.25 0.62 7.91
N ARG A 144 -8.04 1.75 7.21
CA ARG A 144 -8.31 3.11 7.64
C ARG A 144 -8.89 3.93 6.49
N GLN A 145 -9.88 4.78 6.80
CA GLN A 145 -10.44 5.70 5.82
C GLN A 145 -9.60 6.98 5.78
N LEU A 146 -8.53 6.97 4.99
CA LEU A 146 -7.57 8.08 4.92
C LEU A 146 -8.17 9.38 4.35
N ASP A 147 -9.24 9.27 3.55
CA ASP A 147 -9.90 10.42 2.92
C ASP A 147 -10.86 11.20 3.84
N GLN A 148 -10.98 10.79 5.11
CA GLN A 148 -11.75 11.57 6.08
C GLN A 148 -11.02 12.88 6.37
N LEU A 149 -11.77 13.98 6.43
CA LEU A 149 -11.23 15.29 6.78
C LEU A 149 -10.48 15.21 8.12
N SER A 150 -9.22 15.66 8.14
CA SER A 150 -8.36 15.64 9.32
C SER A 150 -8.15 14.25 9.93
N ASP A 151 -8.10 13.20 9.10
CA ASP A 151 -7.79 11.86 9.59
C ASP A 151 -6.40 11.81 10.26
N GLU A 152 -6.36 11.38 11.52
CA GLU A 152 -5.13 11.36 12.31
C GLU A 152 -4.03 10.47 11.71
N VAL A 153 -4.39 9.40 10.99
CA VAL A 153 -3.38 8.52 10.35
C VAL A 153 -2.81 9.20 9.13
N TRP A 154 -3.64 9.80 8.28
CA TRP A 154 -3.18 10.58 7.13
C TRP A 154 -2.21 11.69 7.56
N LEU A 155 -2.62 12.50 8.56
CA LEU A 155 -1.79 13.57 9.11
C LEU A 155 -0.48 13.04 9.73
N LEU A 156 -0.48 11.85 10.32
CA LEU A 156 0.72 11.24 10.90
C LEU A 156 1.70 10.75 9.82
N LEU A 157 1.20 10.30 8.67
CA LEU A 157 2.03 9.95 7.51
C LEU A 157 2.70 11.20 6.94
N GLU A 158 1.93 12.28 6.69
CA GLU A 158 2.45 13.54 6.13
C GLU A 158 3.39 14.27 7.10
N SER A 159 3.08 14.31 8.39
CA SER A 159 3.95 14.96 9.39
C SER A 159 5.22 14.14 9.72
N GLY A 160 5.40 12.98 9.09
CA GLY A 160 6.58 12.12 9.27
C GLY A 160 6.65 11.42 10.62
N GLY A 161 5.52 11.23 11.30
CA GLY A 161 5.45 10.54 12.58
C GLY A 161 6.39 11.14 13.63
N ARG A 162 7.08 10.26 14.37
CA ARG A 162 8.11 10.64 15.36
C ARG A 162 9.24 11.51 14.84
N SER A 163 9.52 11.47 13.54
CA SER A 163 10.58 12.31 12.97
C SER A 163 10.15 13.78 12.87
N GLY A 164 8.85 14.07 12.82
CA GLY A 164 8.33 15.41 12.56
C GLY A 164 8.71 15.98 11.19
N MET A 165 9.24 15.15 10.30
CA MET A 165 9.70 15.57 8.97
C MET A 165 8.51 15.54 8.03
N TYR A 166 8.06 16.70 7.61
CA TYR A 166 6.96 16.77 6.66
C TYR A 166 7.35 16.10 5.33
N VAL A 167 6.49 15.22 4.82
CA VAL A 167 6.60 14.60 3.51
C VAL A 167 5.31 14.86 2.76
N ASP A 168 5.43 15.42 1.56
CA ASP A 168 4.30 15.72 0.69
C ASP A 168 3.83 14.44 0.00
N LEU A 169 2.63 13.99 0.36
CA LEU A 169 2.05 12.72 -0.07
C LEU A 169 0.77 12.98 -0.85
N GLU A 170 0.52 12.13 -1.83
CA GLU A 170 -0.74 12.09 -2.56
C GLU A 170 -1.39 10.71 -2.41
N LYS A 171 -2.71 10.68 -2.61
CA LYS A 171 -3.50 9.45 -2.68
C LYS A 171 -4.11 9.36 -4.07
N ALA A 172 -4.01 8.19 -4.66
CA ALA A 172 -4.79 7.91 -5.85
C ALA A 172 -6.28 8.08 -5.56
N LEU A 173 -7.03 8.56 -6.55
CA LEU A 173 -8.48 8.76 -6.48
C LEU A 173 -8.90 9.79 -5.42
N GLN A 174 -7.99 10.68 -5.00
CA GLN A 174 -8.31 11.74 -4.03
C GLN A 174 -9.44 12.64 -4.54
N GLY A 175 -10.43 12.90 -3.68
CA GLY A 175 -11.60 13.70 -4.04
C GLY A 175 -12.63 12.98 -4.91
N ILE A 176 -12.30 11.80 -5.45
CA ILE A 176 -13.27 10.89 -6.04
C ILE A 176 -13.98 10.17 -4.90
N LYS A 177 -15.31 10.17 -4.93
CA LYS A 177 -16.06 9.39 -3.95
C LYS A 177 -15.77 7.92 -4.19
N HIS A 178 -15.05 7.32 -3.25
CA HIS A 178 -14.98 5.88 -3.19
C HIS A 178 -16.40 5.34 -3.22
N PRO A 179 -16.63 4.34 -4.07
CA PRO A 179 -17.93 3.72 -4.15
C PRO A 179 -18.36 3.18 -2.81
N ARG A 180 -19.67 3.15 -2.58
CA ARG A 180 -20.21 2.41 -1.44
C ARG A 180 -19.79 0.95 -1.60
N PRO A 181 -19.07 0.37 -0.63
CA PRO A 181 -18.72 -1.03 -0.67
C PRO A 181 -19.97 -1.88 -0.59
N TYR A 182 -19.84 -3.10 -1.11
CA TYR A 182 -20.83 -4.15 -0.95
C TYR A 182 -21.18 -4.45 0.52
N ASN A 183 -20.35 -4.00 1.47
CA ASN A 183 -20.61 -4.07 2.89
C ASN A 183 -21.09 -2.71 3.44
N PRO A 184 -22.39 -2.54 3.74
CA PRO A 184 -22.92 -1.29 4.27
C PRO A 184 -22.36 -0.92 5.65
N LYS A 185 -21.69 -1.84 6.35
CA LYS A 185 -21.02 -1.57 7.63
C LYS A 185 -19.77 -0.69 7.50
N TYR A 186 -19.10 -0.70 6.35
CA TYR A 186 -17.84 0.01 6.15
C TYR A 186 -17.89 0.88 4.91
N PRO A 187 -18.71 1.94 4.86
CA PRO A 187 -19.16 2.56 3.62
C PRO A 187 -18.10 3.33 2.80
N PHE A 188 -16.84 3.35 3.21
CA PHE A 188 -15.75 4.09 2.57
C PHE A 188 -14.51 3.22 2.43
N ALA A 189 -13.64 3.56 1.47
CA ALA A 189 -12.44 2.79 1.17
C ALA A 189 -11.45 2.74 2.34
N ILE A 190 -10.81 1.58 2.45
CA ILE A 190 -9.72 1.31 3.38
C ILE A 190 -8.47 0.79 2.67
N ASP A 191 -8.63 0.37 1.41
CA ASP A 191 -7.56 0.16 0.47
C ASP A 191 -7.16 1.52 -0.12
N HIS A 192 -5.85 1.76 -0.24
CA HIS A 192 -5.32 3.00 -0.80
C HIS A 192 -4.07 2.72 -1.62
N ILE A 193 -3.80 3.61 -2.57
CA ILE A 193 -2.51 3.76 -3.24
C ILE A 193 -2.01 5.16 -2.84
N VAL A 194 -0.89 5.21 -2.12
CA VAL A 194 -0.28 6.43 -1.58
C VAL A 194 1.10 6.59 -2.20
N TYR A 195 1.47 7.79 -2.63
CA TYR A 195 2.75 8.04 -3.29
C TYR A 195 3.29 9.42 -2.91
N ASN A 196 4.59 9.67 -3.13
CA ASN A 196 5.15 11.01 -2.96
C ASN A 196 4.67 11.94 -4.08
N ARG A 197 4.40 13.21 -3.76
CA ARG A 197 3.80 14.18 -4.70
C ARG A 197 4.54 14.33 -6.03
N ALA A 198 5.85 14.05 -6.07
CA ALA A 198 6.62 14.11 -7.32
C ALA A 198 6.08 13.19 -8.43
N LEU A 199 5.38 12.11 -8.06
CA LEU A 199 4.77 11.18 -9.01
C LEU A 199 3.37 11.62 -9.51
N ASP A 200 2.77 12.66 -8.95
CA ASP A 200 1.39 13.07 -9.25
C ASP A 200 1.20 13.47 -10.72
N GLY A 201 2.18 14.18 -11.29
CA GLY A 201 2.17 14.57 -12.71
C GLY A 201 2.34 13.40 -13.68
N LEU A 202 2.69 12.20 -13.19
CA LEU A 202 2.82 10.98 -13.99
C LEU A 202 1.51 10.17 -14.02
N VAL A 203 0.54 10.48 -13.16
CA VAL A 203 -0.73 9.78 -13.14
C VAL A 203 -1.53 10.12 -14.40
N VAL A 204 -1.85 9.10 -15.21
CA VAL A 204 -2.60 9.27 -16.46
C VAL A 204 -3.98 8.62 -16.45
N GLU A 205 -4.21 7.70 -15.52
CA GLU A 205 -5.48 7.01 -15.35
C GLU A 205 -5.62 6.55 -13.90
N GLU A 206 -6.79 6.76 -13.32
CA GLU A 206 -7.15 6.23 -12.02
C GLU A 206 -8.57 5.70 -12.09
N GLU A 207 -8.75 4.43 -11.74
CA GLU A 207 -10.07 3.82 -11.72
C GLU A 207 -10.28 2.98 -10.46
N THR A 208 -11.52 3.02 -9.97
CA THR A 208 -12.04 2.00 -9.06
C THR A 208 -12.86 1.05 -9.90
N PHE A 209 -12.48 -0.23 -9.93
CA PHE A 209 -13.17 -1.20 -10.78
C PHE A 209 -14.49 -1.62 -10.14
N PHE A 210 -15.57 -1.36 -10.88
CA PHE A 210 -16.93 -1.76 -10.55
C PHE A 210 -17.36 -2.93 -11.40
N ASP A 211 -17.00 -4.14 -11.00
CA ASP A 211 -17.73 -5.28 -11.55
C ASP A 211 -18.99 -5.54 -10.72
N VAL A 212 -20.13 -5.09 -11.24
CA VAL A 212 -21.47 -5.33 -10.68
C VAL A 212 -22.02 -6.69 -11.14
N ARG A 213 -21.30 -7.44 -12.01
CA ARG A 213 -21.76 -8.70 -12.59
C ARG A 213 -20.61 -9.69 -12.83
N ALA A 214 -20.60 -10.73 -11.99
CA ALA A 214 -19.92 -12.03 -12.11
C ALA A 214 -18.80 -12.25 -11.08
N ASP A 215 -18.99 -13.32 -10.30
CA ASP A 215 -18.07 -13.95 -9.34
C ASP A 215 -17.38 -13.01 -8.32
N LYS A 216 -17.98 -12.93 -7.13
CA LYS A 216 -17.39 -12.22 -5.98
C LYS A 216 -16.10 -12.91 -5.52
N TYR A 217 -14.95 -12.41 -5.97
CA TYR A 217 -13.63 -12.90 -5.54
C TYR A 217 -13.20 -12.38 -4.16
N SER A 218 -13.72 -11.23 -3.73
CA SER A 218 -13.36 -10.57 -2.46
C SER A 218 -14.55 -9.76 -1.90
N ASP A 219 -14.49 -9.40 -0.62
CA ASP A 219 -15.36 -8.40 0.01
C ASP A 219 -14.83 -6.96 -0.11
N HIS A 220 -13.62 -6.79 -0.65
CA HIS A 220 -13.03 -5.51 -1.06
C HIS A 220 -13.16 -5.30 -2.57
N LEU A 221 -13.11 -4.04 -3.01
CA LEU A 221 -13.05 -3.66 -4.42
C LEU A 221 -11.60 -3.39 -4.83
N PRO A 222 -11.15 -3.82 -6.03
CA PRO A 222 -9.82 -3.48 -6.52
C PRO A 222 -9.71 -2.00 -6.90
N LEU A 223 -8.53 -1.44 -6.63
CA LEU A 223 -8.12 -0.08 -7.02
C LEU A 223 -7.01 -0.17 -8.06
N PHE A 224 -6.97 0.80 -8.98
CA PHE A 224 -5.98 0.84 -10.05
C PHE A 224 -5.58 2.28 -10.38
N THR A 225 -4.28 2.47 -10.60
CA THR A 225 -3.67 3.73 -11.04
C THR A 225 -2.59 3.41 -12.08
N VAL A 226 -2.53 4.18 -13.16
CA VAL A 226 -1.49 4.12 -14.20
C VAL A 226 -0.57 5.32 -14.07
N PHE A 227 0.72 5.05 -13.98
CA PHE A 227 1.78 6.05 -14.00
C PHE A 227 2.51 5.97 -15.35
N ASP A 228 2.56 7.08 -16.07
CA ASP A 228 3.39 7.24 -17.27
C ASP A 228 4.81 7.64 -16.87
N LEU A 229 5.62 6.61 -16.63
CA LEU A 229 7.01 6.79 -16.19
C LEU A 229 7.88 7.48 -17.25
N ALA A 230 7.51 7.48 -18.53
CA ALA A 230 8.31 8.13 -19.57
C ALA A 230 8.37 9.66 -19.43
N ARG A 231 7.43 10.28 -18.68
CA ARG A 231 7.35 11.72 -18.46
C ARG A 231 8.25 12.23 -17.33
N SER A 232 8.88 11.36 -16.54
CA SER A 232 9.74 11.77 -15.42
C SER A 232 11.08 12.43 -15.84
N GLY A 233 11.37 12.50 -17.15
CA GLY A 233 12.61 13.06 -17.70
C GLY A 233 12.51 14.49 -18.25
N GLY A 234 11.35 15.16 -18.18
CA GLY A 234 11.17 16.52 -18.70
C GLY A 234 11.07 17.54 -17.57
N SER A 235 12.16 18.25 -17.27
CA SER A 235 12.07 19.54 -16.60
C SER A 235 11.51 20.56 -17.60
N GLU A 236 10.36 21.17 -17.28
CA GLU A 236 9.95 22.41 -17.93
C GLU A 236 10.89 23.52 -17.43
N ASP A 237 11.77 24.00 -18.31
CA ASP A 237 12.53 25.25 -18.16
C ASP A 237 11.63 26.48 -18.39
#